data_AF-A0A351SE67-F1
#
_entry.id   AF-A0A351SE67-F1
#
_cell.length_a   1.000
_cell.length_b   1.000
_cell.length_c   1.000
_cell.angle_alpha   90.00
_cell.angle_beta   90.00
_cell.angle_gamma   90.00
#
_symmetry.space_group_name_H-M   'P 1'
#
loop_
_entity.id
_entity.type
_entity.pdbx_description
1 polymer ?
#
loop_
_entity_poly.entity_id
_entity_poly.type
_entity_poly.pdbx_seq_one_letter_code
_entity_poly.pdbx_strand_id
1 'polypeptide(L)'
;MLDHPESINKEYWLLDENTPKLMPLLQRIAQHFGVKAPRGHVPVWLLKALPSMMLPSSKETLSFLSSDRYPVACTQSLARKMGIAHLLTLNNVEAWADNVATQEAFTTQFSPYSLPT
;
A
#
# COMPACT_ATOMS: atom_id res chain seq x y z
N MET A 1 -2.47 2.38 -27.65
CA MET A 1 -3.87 2.26 -27.16
C MET A 1 -4.87 1.91 -28.26
N LEU A 2 -4.47 1.91 -29.55
CA LEU A 2 -5.34 1.62 -30.71
C LEU A 2 -5.43 0.12 -31.08
N ASP A 3 -4.62 -0.76 -30.49
CA ASP A 3 -4.58 -2.19 -30.88
C ASP A 3 -5.65 -3.06 -30.20
N HIS A 4 -6.45 -2.48 -29.30
CA HIS A 4 -7.50 -3.18 -28.54
C HIS A 4 -8.81 -2.39 -28.61
N PRO A 5 -9.60 -2.51 -29.70
CA PRO A 5 -10.84 -1.76 -29.86
C PRO A 5 -11.87 -2.06 -28.75
N GLU A 6 -11.79 -3.23 -28.10
CA GLU A 6 -12.67 -3.56 -26.97
C GLU A 6 -12.43 -2.69 -25.71
N SER A 7 -11.31 -1.96 -25.63
CA SER A 7 -11.04 -1.05 -24.52
C SER A 7 -11.66 0.34 -24.70
N ILE A 8 -12.18 0.66 -25.89
CA ILE A 8 -12.80 1.96 -26.17
C ILE A 8 -14.05 2.13 -25.31
N ASN A 9 -14.16 3.28 -24.61
CA ASN A 9 -15.26 3.59 -23.69
C ASN A 9 -15.46 2.56 -22.56
N LYS A 10 -14.37 1.93 -22.10
CA LYS A 10 -14.37 1.03 -20.95
C LYS A 10 -13.49 1.58 -19.84
N GLU A 11 -13.91 1.33 -18.61
CA GLU A 11 -13.15 1.63 -17.40
C GLU A 11 -12.53 0.35 -16.85
N TYR A 12 -11.31 0.46 -16.35
CA TYR A 12 -10.52 -0.66 -15.84
C TYR A 12 -9.88 -0.29 -14.52
N TRP A 13 -10.02 -1.15 -13.51
CA TRP A 13 -9.31 -1.03 -12.25
C TRP A 13 -7.94 -1.70 -12.36
N LEU A 14 -6.87 -0.92 -12.33
CA LEU A 14 -5.49 -1.42 -12.35
C LEU A 14 -5.02 -1.70 -10.92
N LEU A 15 -5.48 -2.81 -10.36
CA LEU A 15 -5.14 -3.22 -9.00
C LEU A 15 -4.81 -4.72 -8.99
N ASP A 16 -3.92 -5.11 -8.09
CA ASP A 16 -3.66 -6.54 -7.84
C ASP A 16 -4.76 -7.12 -6.96
N GLU A 17 -5.51 -8.08 -7.52
CA GLU A 17 -6.55 -8.84 -6.82
C GLU A 17 -6.02 -9.54 -5.56
N ASN A 18 -4.77 -10.01 -5.63
CA ASN A 18 -4.14 -10.82 -4.59
C ASN A 18 -3.43 -9.97 -3.54
N THR A 19 -3.61 -8.64 -3.56
CA THR A 19 -3.03 -7.77 -2.54
C THR A 19 -3.51 -8.22 -1.15
N PRO A 20 -2.59 -8.65 -0.28
CA PRO A 20 -2.95 -9.11 1.05
C PRO A 20 -3.57 -7.96 1.85
N LYS A 21 -4.33 -8.30 2.90
CA LYS A 21 -4.79 -7.30 3.87
C LYS A 21 -3.59 -6.66 4.57
N LEU A 22 -3.82 -5.50 5.20
CA LEU A 22 -2.77 -4.73 5.86
C LEU A 22 -1.96 -5.57 6.87
N MET A 23 -2.60 -6.38 7.72
CA MET A 23 -1.88 -7.16 8.74
C MET A 23 -0.91 -8.20 8.15
N PRO A 24 -1.32 -9.11 7.23
CA PRO A 24 -0.36 -9.97 6.55
C PRO A 24 0.72 -9.21 5.77
N LEU A 25 0.40 -8.05 5.18
CA LEU A 25 1.39 -7.22 4.49
C LEU A 25 2.45 -6.69 5.46
N LEU A 26 2.04 -6.16 6.62
CA LEU A 26 2.96 -5.71 7.66
C LEU A 26 3.79 -6.86 8.24
N GLN A 27 3.22 -8.06 8.37
CA GLN A 27 3.95 -9.24 8.80
C GLN A 27 5.04 -9.61 7.79
N ARG A 28 4.72 -9.58 6.50
CA ARG A 28 5.66 -9.84 5.41
C ARG A 28 6.82 -8.85 5.42
N ILE A 29 6.55 -7.56 5.56
CA ILE A 29 7.58 -6.51 5.65
C ILE A 29 8.43 -6.67 6.93
N ALA A 30 7.79 -6.93 8.08
CA ALA A 30 8.51 -7.13 9.34
C ALA A 30 9.44 -8.35 9.29
N GLN A 31 9.00 -9.44 8.67
CA GLN A 31 9.82 -10.63 8.43
C GLN A 31 11.03 -10.31 7.55
N HIS A 32 10.83 -9.55 6.47
CA HIS A 32 11.92 -9.11 5.57
C HIS A 32 13.01 -8.33 6.33
N PHE A 33 12.62 -7.44 7.24
CA PHE A 33 13.57 -6.70 8.09
C PHE A 33 14.05 -7.45 9.34
N GLY A 34 13.58 -8.66 9.60
CA GLY A 34 13.91 -9.41 10.81
C GLY A 34 13.39 -8.80 12.11
N VAL A 35 12.36 -7.95 12.06
CA VAL A 35 11.76 -7.28 13.23
C VAL A 35 10.45 -7.94 13.65
N LYS A 36 10.02 -7.64 14.89
CA LYS A 36 8.75 -8.16 15.41
C LYS A 36 7.57 -7.48 14.72
N ALA A 37 6.76 -8.26 14.01
CA ALA A 37 5.55 -7.75 13.37
C ALA A 37 4.54 -7.18 14.39
N PRO A 38 3.84 -6.07 14.07
CA PRO A 38 2.75 -5.57 14.87
C PRO A 38 1.61 -6.60 14.90
N ARG A 39 0.99 -6.76 16.08
CA ARG A 39 -0.11 -7.71 16.32
C ARG A 39 -1.41 -7.05 16.79
N GLY A 40 -1.35 -5.77 17.18
CA GLY A 40 -2.52 -5.03 17.63
C GLY A 40 -3.38 -4.55 16.46
N HIS A 41 -4.69 -4.54 16.66
CA HIS A 41 -5.64 -3.91 15.76
C HIS A 41 -6.12 -2.60 16.38
N VAL A 42 -5.92 -1.47 15.71
CA VAL A 42 -6.40 -0.17 16.15
C VAL A 42 -7.57 0.26 15.26
N PRO A 43 -8.77 0.47 15.83
CA PRO A 43 -9.90 0.97 15.05
C PRO A 43 -9.62 2.36 14.46
N VAL A 44 -10.04 2.61 13.22
CA VAL A 44 -9.82 3.90 12.53
C VAL A 44 -10.44 5.08 13.30
N TRP A 45 -11.58 4.88 13.96
CA TRP A 45 -12.21 5.95 14.75
C TRP A 45 -11.31 6.42 15.91
N LEU A 46 -10.54 5.51 16.50
CA LEU A 46 -9.62 5.82 17.58
C LEU A 46 -8.41 6.61 17.05
N LEU A 47 -7.93 6.26 15.85
CA LEU A 47 -6.89 7.04 15.14
C LEU A 47 -7.38 8.45 14.80
N LYS A 48 -8.65 8.62 14.42
CA LYS A 48 -9.23 9.95 14.14
C LYS A 48 -9.37 10.81 15.40
N ALA A 49 -9.62 10.18 16.55
CA ALA A 49 -9.77 10.84 17.85
C ALA A 49 -8.43 11.28 18.47
N LEU A 50 -7.32 10.62 18.11
CA LEU A 50 -5.98 10.96 18.61
C LEU A 50 -5.61 12.43 18.29
N PRO A 51 -4.97 13.17 19.21
CA PRO A 51 -4.46 14.50 18.93
C PRO A 51 -3.45 14.47 17.78
N SER A 52 -3.45 15.47 16.90
CA SER A 52 -2.54 15.51 15.74
C SER A 52 -1.07 15.46 16.14
N MET A 53 -0.72 15.93 17.33
CA MET A 53 0.64 15.85 17.89
C MET A 53 1.12 14.41 18.14
N MET A 54 0.21 13.45 18.33
CA MET A 54 0.55 12.04 18.53
C MET A 54 0.61 11.23 17.23
N LEU A 55 0.15 11.81 16.11
CA LEU A 55 0.19 11.18 14.81
C LEU A 55 1.41 11.70 14.05
N PRO A 56 2.33 10.83 13.60
CA PRO A 56 3.44 11.22 12.74
C PRO A 56 2.99 11.79 11.38
N SER A 57 1.69 11.76 11.06
CA SER A 57 1.12 12.15 9.77
C SER A 57 -0.19 12.91 9.96
N SER A 58 -0.60 13.67 8.94
CA SER A 58 -1.88 14.40 8.95
C SER A 58 -3.08 13.45 9.16
N LYS A 59 -4.10 13.92 9.90
CA LYS A 59 -5.36 13.18 10.06
C LYS A 59 -6.06 12.91 8.72
N GLU A 60 -5.81 13.72 7.69
CA GLU A 60 -6.35 13.52 6.35
C GLU A 60 -5.88 12.21 5.73
N THR A 61 -4.65 11.78 6.04
CA THR A 61 -4.09 10.51 5.57
C THR A 61 -4.92 9.31 6.04
N LEU A 62 -5.59 9.42 7.20
CA LEU A 62 -6.44 8.35 7.73
C LEU A 62 -7.71 8.11 6.89
N SER A 63 -8.17 9.12 6.14
CA SER A 63 -9.33 8.96 5.25
C SER A 63 -9.01 8.11 4.01
N PHE A 64 -7.73 7.91 3.68
CA PHE A 64 -7.28 7.02 2.60
C PHE A 64 -7.22 5.54 3.03
N LEU A 65 -7.40 5.24 4.31
CA LEU A 65 -7.49 3.86 4.79
C LEU A 65 -8.86 3.27 4.43
N SER A 66 -8.94 2.67 3.24
CA SER A 66 -10.08 1.85 2.81
C SER A 66 -9.72 0.36 2.80
N SER A 67 -10.68 -0.47 3.19
CA SER A 67 -10.61 -1.93 3.05
C SER A 67 -11.27 -2.45 1.77
N ASP A 68 -11.80 -1.55 0.95
CA ASP A 68 -12.60 -1.92 -0.22
C ASP A 68 -11.78 -2.77 -1.20
N ARG A 69 -12.49 -3.68 -1.87
CA ARG A 69 -11.96 -4.50 -2.94
C ARG A 69 -12.69 -4.13 -4.21
N TYR A 70 -11.92 -3.77 -5.23
CA TYR A 70 -12.46 -3.37 -6.52
C TYR A 70 -12.50 -4.57 -7.47
N PRO A 71 -13.55 -4.69 -8.31
CA PRO A 71 -13.62 -5.76 -9.28
C PRO A 71 -12.59 -5.54 -10.40
N VAL A 72 -11.60 -6.43 -10.50
CA VAL A 72 -10.51 -6.33 -11.49
C VAL A 72 -10.63 -7.34 -12.64
N ALA A 73 -11.72 -8.11 -12.70
CA ALA A 73 -11.91 -9.18 -13.69
C ALA A 73 -11.82 -8.68 -15.14
N CYS A 74 -12.38 -7.51 -15.45
CA CYS A 74 -12.30 -6.89 -16.77
C CYS A 74 -10.86 -6.54 -17.14
N THR A 75 -10.10 -5.96 -16.19
CA THR A 75 -8.69 -5.60 -16.37
C THR A 75 -7.84 -6.84 -16.60
N GLN A 76 -8.04 -7.90 -15.81
CA GLN A 76 -7.33 -9.15 -16.00
C GLN A 76 -7.61 -9.80 -17.36
N SER A 77 -8.87 -9.80 -17.79
CA SER A 77 -9.25 -10.36 -19.09
C SER A 77 -8.54 -9.64 -20.24
N LEU A 78 -8.53 -8.30 -20.21
CA LEU A 78 -7.85 -7.50 -21.21
C LEU A 78 -6.31 -7.67 -21.15
N ALA A 79 -5.73 -7.65 -19.95
CA ALA A 79 -4.29 -7.83 -19.77
C ALA A 79 -3.80 -9.21 -20.22
N ARG A 80 -4.63 -10.27 -20.09
CA ARG A 80 -4.33 -11.60 -20.63
C ARG A 80 -4.28 -11.60 -22.15
N LYS A 81 -5.24 -10.94 -22.81
CA LYS A 81 -5.24 -10.78 -24.28
C LYS A 81 -4.03 -9.99 -24.78
N MET A 82 -3.59 -9.01 -24.00
CA MET A 82 -2.39 -8.21 -24.26
C MET A 82 -1.06 -8.95 -23.93
N GLY A 83 -1.11 -10.11 -23.27
CA GLY A 83 0.09 -10.83 -22.82
C GLY A 83 0.81 -10.21 -21.61
N ILE A 84 0.18 -9.24 -20.93
CA ILE A 84 0.80 -8.46 -19.84
C ILE A 84 0.19 -8.72 -18.46
N ALA A 85 -0.65 -9.75 -18.30
CA ALA A 85 -1.34 -10.04 -17.03
C ALA A 85 -0.39 -10.20 -15.83
N HIS A 86 0.83 -10.70 -16.06
CA HIS A 86 1.87 -10.85 -15.03
C HIS A 86 2.37 -9.52 -14.45
N LEU A 87 2.18 -8.40 -15.16
CA LEU A 87 2.55 -7.06 -14.69
C LEU A 87 1.54 -6.49 -13.68
N LEU A 88 0.36 -7.10 -13.54
CA LEU A 88 -0.66 -6.64 -12.59
C LEU A 88 -0.40 -7.12 -11.15
N THR A 89 0.47 -8.11 -10.95
CA THR A 89 0.79 -8.64 -9.62
C THR A 89 1.83 -7.80 -8.89
N LEU A 90 1.53 -7.39 -7.65
CA LEU A 90 2.49 -6.78 -6.75
C LEU A 90 3.43 -7.85 -6.19
N ASN A 91 4.67 -7.85 -6.68
CA ASN A 91 5.70 -8.81 -6.29
C ASN A 91 6.97 -8.17 -5.68
N ASN A 92 7.02 -6.83 -5.53
CA ASN A 92 8.23 -6.09 -5.16
C ASN A 92 8.08 -5.24 -3.89
N VAL A 93 7.14 -5.58 -2.99
CA VAL A 93 6.87 -4.74 -1.81
C VAL A 93 8.07 -4.65 -0.86
N GLU A 94 8.89 -5.70 -0.78
CA GLU A 94 10.13 -5.72 -0.01
C GLU A 94 11.16 -4.72 -0.57
N ALA A 95 11.37 -4.71 -1.88
CA ALA A 95 12.28 -3.77 -2.53
C ALA A 95 11.79 -2.31 -2.39
N TRP A 96 10.46 -2.09 -2.46
CA TRP A 96 9.89 -0.78 -2.11
C TRP A 96 10.16 -0.42 -0.66
N ALA A 97 10.00 -1.36 0.28
CA ALA A 97 10.24 -1.12 1.70
C ALA A 97 11.72 -0.78 1.98
N ASP A 98 12.66 -1.46 1.32
CA ASP A 98 14.10 -1.16 1.39
C ASP A 98 14.39 0.28 0.90
N ASN A 99 13.74 0.70 -0.19
CA ASN A 99 13.84 2.06 -0.71
C ASN A 99 13.22 3.11 0.23
N VAL A 100 12.17 2.76 0.98
CA VAL A 100 11.59 3.67 1.99
C VAL A 100 12.51 3.78 3.20
N ALA A 101 13.08 2.66 3.66
CA ALA A 101 13.98 2.64 4.82
C ALA A 101 15.27 3.43 4.61
N THR A 102 15.71 3.57 3.35
CA THR A 102 16.91 4.33 2.98
C THR A 102 16.64 5.83 2.75
N GLN A 103 15.39 6.26 2.67
CA GLN A 103 15.05 7.68 2.49
C GLN A 103 15.22 8.47 3.80
N GLU A 104 15.94 9.60 3.75
CA GLU A 104 16.22 10.45 4.92
C GLU A 104 14.97 10.97 5.65
N ALA A 105 13.86 11.15 4.93
CA ALA A 105 12.58 11.54 5.50
C ALA A 105 11.99 10.47 6.43
N PHE A 106 12.24 9.19 6.16
CA PHE A 106 11.84 8.09 7.04
C PHE A 106 12.70 8.08 8.31
N THR A 107 14.01 8.26 8.15
CA THR A 107 14.97 8.27 9.26
C THR A 107 14.73 9.43 10.23
N THR A 108 14.37 10.62 9.74
CA THR A 108 14.15 11.81 10.58
C THR A 108 12.81 11.77 11.34
N GLN A 109 11.75 11.24 10.72
CA GLN A 109 10.40 11.20 11.30
C GLN A 109 10.23 10.10 12.36
N PHE A 110 11.02 9.02 12.30
CA PHE A 110 10.86 7.83 13.17
C PHE A 110 12.11 7.49 14.00
N SER A 111 13.15 8.33 14.01
CA SER A 111 14.29 8.17 14.91
C SER A 111 13.90 8.49 16.36
N PRO A 112 14.21 7.61 17.34
CA PRO A 112 14.03 7.92 18.76
C PRO A 112 14.99 9.01 19.28
N TYR A 113 15.88 9.55 18.44
CA TYR A 113 16.89 10.56 18.78
C TYR A 113 16.77 11.86 17.97
N SER A 114 15.57 12.28 17.59
CA SER A 114 15.37 13.64 17.08
C SER A 114 15.23 14.61 18.26
N LEU A 115 16.36 15.10 18.79
CA LEU A 115 16.38 16.26 19.69
C LEU A 115 16.13 17.54 18.87
N PRO A 116 15.28 18.46 19.33
CA PRO A 116 15.22 19.79 18.73
C PRO A 116 16.51 20.55 19.06
N THR A 117 17.18 21.08 18.04
CA THR A 117 18.07 22.25 18.17
C THR A 117 17.25 23.52 18.22
#